data_AF-A0A067M3V6-F1
#
_entry.id   AF-A0A067M3V6-F1
#
_cell.length_a   1.000
_cell.length_b   1.000
_cell.length_c   1.000
_cell.angle_alpha   90.00
_cell.angle_beta   90.00
_cell.angle_gamma   90.00
#
_symmetry.space_group_name_H-M   'P 1'
#
loop_
_entity.id
_entity.type
_entity.pdbx_description
1 polymer ?
#
loop_
_entity_poly.entity_id
_entity_poly.type
_entity_poly.pdbx_seq_one_letter_code
_entity_poly.pdbx_strand_id
1 'polypeptide(L)'
;MAQPASSKGVYRIKNLSQSDQALYMQLDTDNSSVDLRPLDISNDKQKWNITLVKDNTYKITSFDEKYTLSWADGGPDGKGYLLGKEGADTTWTIESLTPYTPRFTATDKTDVFVDSGNNQTILRDAEATRDP
;
A
#
# COMPACT_ATOMS: atom_id res chain seq x y z
N MET A 1 2.74 -14.02 -13.54
CA MET A 1 4.10 -14.06 -12.97
C MET A 1 4.26 -12.80 -12.11
N ALA A 2 4.67 -12.93 -10.84
CA ALA A 2 4.90 -11.77 -9.97
C ALA A 2 6.09 -10.96 -10.49
N GLN A 3 6.01 -9.63 -10.49
CA GLN A 3 7.04 -8.72 -10.99
C GLN A 3 7.44 -7.78 -9.84
N PRO A 4 8.73 -7.42 -9.68
CA PRO A 4 9.16 -6.58 -8.56
C PRO A 4 8.35 -5.28 -8.51
N ALA A 5 7.89 -4.93 -7.31
CA ALA A 5 7.06 -3.75 -7.04
C ALA A 5 7.72 -2.40 -7.38
N SER A 6 9.01 -2.42 -7.73
CA SER A 6 9.77 -1.28 -8.24
C SER A 6 9.54 -0.98 -9.73
N SER A 7 8.85 -1.87 -10.44
CA SER A 7 8.37 -1.59 -11.80
C SER A 7 7.10 -0.73 -11.75
N LYS A 8 6.96 0.23 -12.66
CA LYS A 8 5.72 1.01 -12.81
C LYS A 8 4.58 0.07 -13.25
N GLY A 9 3.38 0.26 -12.68
CA GLY A 9 2.21 -0.52 -13.08
C GLY A 9 1.06 -0.50 -12.08
N VAL A 10 0.05 -1.31 -12.39
CA VAL A 10 -1.10 -1.59 -11.50
C VAL A 10 -0.80 -2.85 -10.71
N TYR A 11 -0.96 -2.78 -9.39
CA TYR A 11 -0.67 -3.87 -8.48
C TYR A 11 -1.81 -4.12 -7.50
N ARG A 12 -1.92 -5.37 -7.04
CA ARG A 12 -2.54 -5.68 -5.76
C ARG A 12 -1.45 -5.93 -4.73
N ILE A 13 -1.56 -5.28 -3.57
CA ILE A 13 -0.53 -5.31 -2.53
C ILE A 13 -1.02 -6.22 -1.40
N LYS A 14 -0.42 -7.41 -1.30
CA LYS A 14 -0.73 -8.44 -0.31
C LYS A 14 0.05 -8.20 0.98
N ASN A 15 -0.58 -8.37 2.14
CA ASN A 15 0.08 -8.41 3.43
C ASN A 15 0.69 -9.80 3.68
N LEU A 16 1.98 -9.87 4.05
CA LEU A 16 2.70 -11.12 4.31
C LEU A 16 2.85 -11.44 5.80
N SER A 17 2.46 -10.53 6.70
CA SER A 17 2.63 -10.72 8.14
C SER A 17 1.59 -11.62 8.81
N GLN A 18 0.50 -11.95 8.10
CA GLN A 18 -0.54 -12.86 8.58
C GLN A 18 -0.41 -14.19 7.82
N SER A 19 0.06 -15.23 8.51
CA SER A 19 0.41 -16.53 7.89
C SER A 19 -0.78 -17.30 7.33
N ASP A 20 -1.98 -17.04 7.83
CA ASP A 20 -3.12 -17.95 7.62
C ASP A 20 -4.11 -17.42 6.57
N GLN A 21 -4.04 -16.14 6.19
CA GLN A 21 -4.91 -15.55 5.17
C GLN A 21 -4.15 -14.52 4.31
N ALA A 22 -4.19 -14.71 2.98
CA ALA A 22 -3.68 -13.73 2.03
C ALA A 22 -4.66 -12.54 1.95
N LEU A 23 -4.39 -11.48 2.72
CA LEU A 23 -5.17 -10.25 2.68
C LEU A 23 -4.47 -9.20 1.81
N TYR A 24 -5.26 -8.40 1.11
CA TYR A 24 -4.82 -7.38 0.17
C TYR A 24 -5.29 -6.00 0.63
N MET A 25 -4.44 -5.01 0.36
CA MET A 25 -4.74 -3.61 0.58
C MET A 25 -5.95 -3.19 -0.26
N GLN A 26 -6.97 -2.68 0.40
CA GLN A 26 -8.19 -2.20 -0.23
C GLN A 26 -8.53 -0.80 0.29
N LEU A 27 -8.79 0.12 -0.63
CA LEU A 27 -9.44 1.39 -0.28
C LEU A 27 -10.87 1.09 0.20
N ASP A 28 -11.27 1.65 1.34
CA ASP A 28 -12.55 1.35 1.95
C ASP A 28 -13.73 1.92 1.13
N THR A 29 -14.96 1.82 1.63
CA THR A 29 -16.14 2.22 0.84
C THR A 29 -16.20 3.73 0.65
N ASP A 30 -15.82 4.51 1.65
CA ASP A 30 -15.86 5.98 1.61
C ASP A 30 -14.56 6.63 1.08
N ASN A 31 -13.55 5.80 0.77
CA ASN A 31 -12.24 6.20 0.29
C ASN A 31 -11.41 7.01 1.29
N SER A 32 -11.72 6.92 2.59
CA SER A 32 -11.04 7.63 3.66
C SER A 32 -10.11 6.74 4.49
N SER A 33 -10.16 5.42 4.31
CA SER A 33 -9.27 4.48 5.00
C SER A 33 -8.82 3.34 4.09
N VAL A 34 -7.77 2.64 4.53
CA VAL A 34 -7.28 1.45 3.85
C VAL A 34 -7.44 0.24 4.77
N ASP A 35 -8.19 -0.74 4.29
CA ASP A 35 -8.47 -2.01 4.95
C ASP A 35 -7.65 -3.16 4.33
N LEU A 36 -7.57 -4.27 5.07
CA LEU A 36 -7.10 -5.56 4.55
C LEU A 36 -8.29 -6.48 4.29
N ARG A 37 -8.44 -6.96 3.06
CA ARG A 37 -9.54 -7.83 2.63
C ARG A 37 -9.03 -9.03 1.82
N PRO A 38 -9.76 -10.17 1.79
CA PRO A 38 -9.47 -11.24 0.86
C PRO A 38 -9.43 -10.74 -0.59
N LEU A 39 -8.66 -11.43 -1.44
CA LEU A 39 -8.55 -11.08 -2.85
C LEU A 39 -9.92 -11.07 -3.54
N ASP A 40 -10.26 -9.95 -4.15
CA ASP A 40 -11.36 -9.81 -5.09
C ASP A 40 -10.81 -9.23 -6.40
N ILE A 41 -10.67 -10.09 -7.40
CA ILE A 41 -10.12 -9.71 -8.71
C ILE A 41 -11.02 -8.73 -9.47
N SER A 42 -12.31 -8.66 -9.12
CA SER A 42 -13.27 -7.74 -9.74
C SER A 42 -13.31 -6.38 -9.05
N ASN A 43 -12.69 -6.25 -7.87
CA ASN A 43 -12.72 -5.03 -7.09
C ASN A 43 -11.54 -4.11 -7.41
N ASP A 44 -11.83 -3.02 -8.11
CA ASP A 44 -10.85 -1.98 -8.45
C ASP A 44 -10.31 -1.24 -7.22
N LYS A 45 -11.00 -1.27 -6.07
CA LYS A 45 -10.49 -0.69 -4.83
C LYS A 45 -9.30 -1.46 -4.24
N GLN A 46 -9.00 -2.66 -4.75
CA GLN A 46 -7.80 -3.42 -4.41
C GLN A 46 -6.63 -3.16 -5.37
N LYS A 47 -6.86 -2.40 -6.44
CA LYS A 47 -5.85 -2.06 -7.45
C LYS A 47 -5.20 -0.73 -7.12
N TRP A 48 -3.87 -0.74 -7.17
CA TRP A 48 -3.02 0.40 -6.83
C TRP A 48 -2.06 0.71 -7.98
N ASN A 49 -2.11 1.94 -8.46
CA ASN A 49 -1.16 2.48 -9.43
C ASN A 49 0.13 2.86 -8.70
N ILE A 50 1.24 2.20 -9.03
CA ILE A 50 2.59 2.53 -8.57
C ILE A 50 3.33 3.23 -9.70
N THR A 51 3.67 4.50 -9.48
CA THR A 51 4.35 5.35 -10.48
C THR A 51 5.65 5.90 -9.91
N LEU A 52 6.75 5.74 -10.64
CA LEU A 52 8.03 6.36 -10.30
C LEU A 52 7.93 7.88 -10.51
N VAL A 53 8.26 8.65 -9.47
CA VAL A 53 8.33 10.12 -9.51
C VAL A 53 9.75 10.56 -9.86
N LYS A 54 10.74 10.16 -9.04
CA LYS A 54 12.16 10.49 -9.20
C LYS A 54 13.00 9.63 -8.24
N ASP A 55 14.26 9.28 -8.56
CA ASP A 55 15.25 8.73 -7.62
C ASP A 55 14.69 7.74 -6.57
N ASN A 56 14.14 6.60 -7.04
CA ASN A 56 13.50 5.55 -6.21
C ASN A 56 12.35 6.02 -5.29
N THR A 57 11.74 7.15 -5.63
CA THR A 57 10.56 7.72 -4.99
C THR A 57 9.35 7.48 -5.87
N TYR A 58 8.29 6.93 -5.29
CA TYR A 58 7.10 6.48 -5.98
C TYR A 58 5.86 7.15 -5.42
N LYS A 59 4.86 7.35 -6.28
CA LYS A 59 3.50 7.68 -5.90
C LYS A 59 2.65 6.43 -6.01
N ILE A 60 1.86 6.16 -4.97
CA ILE A 60 0.93 5.04 -4.91
C ILE A 60 -0.47 5.63 -4.88
N THR A 61 -1.29 5.28 -5.87
CA THR A 61 -2.64 5.85 -6.05
C THR A 61 -3.67 4.77 -6.25
N SER A 62 -4.94 5.07 -5.97
CA SER A 62 -6.07 4.22 -6.35
C SER A 62 -6.10 3.99 -7.86
N PHE A 63 -6.84 2.97 -8.30
CA PHE A 63 -6.94 2.62 -9.72
C PHE A 63 -7.45 3.78 -10.60
N ASP A 64 -8.37 4.58 -10.09
CA ASP A 64 -8.92 5.79 -10.73
C ASP A 64 -8.02 7.03 -10.58
N GLU A 65 -6.83 6.87 -9.97
CA GLU A 65 -5.83 7.90 -9.69
C GLU A 65 -6.31 9.07 -8.80
N LYS A 66 -7.53 8.98 -8.25
CA LYS A 66 -8.14 10.07 -7.47
C LYS A 66 -7.57 10.18 -6.06
N TYR A 67 -7.25 9.05 -5.43
CA TYR A 67 -6.77 8.99 -4.05
C TYR A 67 -5.31 8.55 -4.03
N THR A 68 -4.47 9.30 -3.32
CA THR A 68 -3.08 8.90 -3.06
C THR A 68 -3.01 8.15 -1.74
N LEU A 69 -2.30 7.03 -1.72
CA LEU A 69 -2.01 6.30 -0.49
C LEU A 69 -1.16 7.19 0.43
N SER A 70 -1.72 7.51 1.58
CA SER A 70 -1.16 8.40 2.58
C SER A 70 -1.29 7.78 3.97
N TRP A 71 -0.91 8.54 4.99
CA TRP A 71 -1.12 8.16 6.39
C TRP A 71 -1.79 9.30 7.15
N ALA A 72 -2.45 8.94 8.25
CA ALA A 72 -2.83 9.87 9.30
C ALA A 72 -2.11 9.52 10.59
N ASP A 73 -1.87 10.54 11.41
CA ASP A 73 -1.42 10.41 12.79
C ASP A 73 -2.59 10.19 13.75
N GLY A 74 -2.33 9.55 14.88
CA GLY A 74 -3.31 9.46 15.97
C GLY A 74 -4.41 8.41 15.77
N GLY A 75 -4.09 7.24 15.21
CA GLY A 75 -4.97 6.09 15.26
C GLY A 75 -5.27 5.62 16.71
N PRO A 76 -6.16 4.64 16.89
CA PRO A 76 -6.68 4.20 18.19
C PRO A 76 -5.62 3.89 19.26
N ASP A 77 -4.42 3.49 18.82
CA ASP A 77 -3.30 3.12 19.71
C ASP A 77 -2.17 4.16 19.71
N GLY A 78 -2.44 5.39 19.25
CA GLY A 78 -1.42 6.42 19.01
C GLY A 78 -0.50 6.12 17.83
N LYS A 79 -0.76 5.03 17.09
CA LYS A 79 -0.04 4.65 15.87
C LYS A 79 -0.69 5.30 14.65
N GLY A 80 0.12 5.61 13.63
CA GLY A 80 -0.41 6.08 12.34
C GLY A 80 -1.09 4.96 11.55
N TYR A 81 -1.96 5.32 10.62
CA TYR A 81 -2.70 4.38 9.78
C TYR A 81 -2.75 4.82 8.32
N LEU A 82 -2.88 3.86 7.40
CA LEU A 82 -2.97 4.13 5.97
C LEU A 82 -4.37 4.60 5.57
N LEU A 83 -4.42 5.54 4.64
CA LEU A 83 -5.66 6.09 4.10
C LEU A 83 -5.51 6.51 2.64
N GLY A 84 -6.63 6.62 1.94
CA GLY A 84 -6.70 7.32 0.66
C GLY A 84 -6.90 8.81 0.90
N LYS A 85 -6.02 9.65 0.35
CA LYS A 85 -6.15 11.11 0.43
C LYS A 85 -6.25 11.71 -0.97
N GLU A 86 -7.38 12.34 -1.24
CA GLU A 86 -7.59 13.07 -2.49
C GLU A 86 -6.65 14.29 -2.55
N GLY A 87 -6.00 14.50 -3.71
CA GLY A 87 -5.09 15.63 -3.93
C GLY A 87 -3.80 15.63 -3.11
N ALA A 88 -3.48 14.55 -2.39
CA ALA A 88 -2.21 14.46 -1.68
C ALA A 88 -1.01 14.22 -2.61
N ASP A 89 0.15 14.69 -2.16
CA ASP A 89 1.43 14.46 -2.84
C ASP A 89 2.38 13.57 -2.03
N THR A 90 1.78 12.65 -1.28
CA THR A 90 2.52 11.66 -0.52
C THR A 90 3.35 10.80 -1.46
N THR A 91 4.62 10.62 -1.10
CA THR A 91 5.54 9.73 -1.83
C THR A 91 6.16 8.68 -0.93
N TRP A 92 6.58 7.58 -1.55
CA TRP A 92 7.08 6.37 -0.90
C TRP A 92 8.41 5.96 -1.50
N THR A 93 9.35 5.48 -0.70
CA THR A 93 10.43 4.63 -1.20
C THR A 93 9.98 3.18 -1.18
N ILE A 94 10.34 2.44 -2.23
CA ILE A 94 10.08 1.01 -2.35
C ILE A 94 11.44 0.32 -2.38
N GLU A 95 11.74 -0.45 -1.34
CA GLU A 95 12.95 -1.25 -1.23
C GLU A 95 12.60 -2.73 -1.40
N SER A 96 13.20 -3.40 -2.37
CA SER A 96 13.03 -4.85 -2.54
C SER A 96 13.93 -5.59 -1.55
N LEU A 97 13.36 -6.10 -0.45
CA LEU A 97 14.10 -6.98 0.49
C LEU A 97 14.39 -8.33 -0.17
N THR A 98 13.45 -8.81 -0.99
CA THR A 98 13.62 -9.88 -1.98
C THR A 98 12.86 -9.46 -3.26
N PRO A 99 13.01 -10.17 -4.40
CA PRO A 99 12.31 -9.82 -5.64
C PRO A 99 10.79 -9.68 -5.52
N TYR A 100 10.19 -10.29 -4.50
CA TYR A 100 8.72 -10.34 -4.31
C TYR A 100 8.25 -9.76 -2.98
N THR A 101 9.15 -9.26 -2.14
CA THR A 101 8.81 -8.69 -0.84
C THR A 101 9.32 -7.25 -0.73
N PRO A 102 8.63 -6.27 -1.35
CA PRO A 102 8.89 -4.86 -1.10
C PRO A 102 8.61 -4.45 0.36
N ARG A 103 9.44 -3.53 0.83
CA ARG A 103 9.17 -2.64 1.95
C ARG A 103 8.80 -1.26 1.41
N PHE A 104 7.67 -0.73 1.86
CA PHE A 104 7.20 0.61 1.52
C PHE A 104 7.49 1.55 2.69
N THR A 105 8.17 2.67 2.43
CA THR A 105 8.48 3.67 3.48
C THR A 105 8.04 5.05 3.01
N ALA A 106 7.26 5.78 3.81
CA ALA A 106 6.90 7.16 3.52
C ALA A 106 8.16 8.04 3.50
N THR A 107 8.35 8.88 2.49
CA THR A 107 9.61 9.65 2.31
C THR A 107 9.77 10.82 3.27
N ASP A 108 8.66 11.38 3.74
CA ASP A 108 8.52 12.56 4.59
C ASP A 108 8.24 12.19 6.06
N LYS A 109 8.32 10.90 6.43
CA LYS A 109 8.11 10.45 7.81
C LYS A 109 9.07 9.34 8.22
N THR A 110 9.80 9.59 9.30
CA THR A 110 10.87 8.71 9.80
C THR A 110 10.38 7.42 10.45
N ASP A 111 9.11 7.35 10.86
CA ASP A 111 8.60 6.27 11.73
C ASP A 111 7.27 5.63 11.26
N VAL A 112 6.84 5.84 10.01
CA VAL A 112 5.73 5.04 9.45
C VAL A 112 6.30 3.71 8.98
N PHE A 113 6.49 2.82 9.95
CA PHE A 113 6.69 1.42 9.67
C PHE A 113 5.35 0.75 9.58
N VAL A 114 5.25 -0.09 8.58
CA VAL A 114 3.99 -0.66 8.21
C VAL A 114 3.71 -1.92 9.10
N ASP A 115 3.47 -1.77 10.42
CA ASP A 115 3.18 -2.86 11.41
C ASP A 115 1.76 -3.52 11.49
N SER A 116 1.61 -4.82 11.23
CA SER A 116 0.29 -5.48 11.10
C SER A 116 -0.46 -5.88 12.38
N GLY A 117 -0.26 -5.15 13.48
CA GLY A 117 -0.76 -5.58 14.80
C GLY A 117 -2.28 -5.64 14.92
N ASN A 118 -3.02 -4.66 14.40
CA ASN A 118 -4.37 -4.39 14.89
C ASN A 118 -5.34 -3.93 13.77
N ASN A 119 -5.66 -4.77 12.77
CA ASN A 119 -6.70 -4.50 11.75
C ASN A 119 -6.62 -3.13 11.03
N GLN A 120 -5.48 -2.47 11.17
CA GLN A 120 -5.09 -1.20 10.61
C GLN A 120 -4.04 -1.58 9.59
N THR A 121 -4.22 -1.20 8.33
CA THR A 121 -3.35 -1.69 7.27
C THR A 121 -1.97 -1.11 7.48
N ILE A 122 -1.08 -1.94 7.97
CA ILE A 122 0.29 -1.59 8.07
C ILE A 122 1.13 -2.81 7.55
N LEU A 123 1.69 -2.69 6.33
CA LEU A 123 2.37 -3.69 5.45
C LEU A 123 3.92 -3.81 5.51
N ARG A 124 4.48 -4.44 6.54
CA ARG A 124 5.94 -4.46 6.78
C ARG A 124 6.66 -5.34 5.78
N ASP A 125 5.93 -6.37 5.38
CA ASP A 125 6.27 -7.34 4.38
C ASP A 125 5.06 -7.42 3.46
N ALA A 126 5.17 -6.88 2.25
CA ALA A 126 4.11 -6.95 1.27
C ALA A 126 4.59 -7.63 0.00
N GLU A 127 3.68 -8.27 -0.72
CA GLU A 127 3.92 -8.78 -2.07
C GLU A 127 3.05 -7.99 -3.05
N ALA A 128 3.66 -7.35 -4.04
CA ALA A 128 2.92 -6.65 -5.08
C ALA A 128 2.81 -7.56 -6.32
N THR A 129 1.59 -7.97 -6.65
CA THR A 129 1.34 -8.74 -7.88
C THR A 129 0.77 -7.80 -8.94
N ARG A 130 1.44 -7.74 -10.09
CA ARG A 130 1.01 -6.93 -11.23
C ARG A 130 -0.30 -7.49 -11.79
N ASP A 131 -1.27 -6.60 -12.01
CA ASP A 131 -2.49 -6.93 -12.76
C ASP A 131 -2.14 -7.07 -14.27
N PRO A 132 -2.54 -8.17 -14.94
CA PRO A 132 -2.26 -8.39 -16.36
C PRO A 132 -2.79 -7.32 -17.30
#